data_AF-A0A0K0CYY1-F1
#
_entry.id   AF-A0A0K0CYY1-F1
#
_cell.length_a   1.000
_cell.length_b   1.000
_cell.length_c   1.000
_cell.angle_alpha   90.00
_cell.angle_beta   90.00
_cell.angle_gamma   90.00
#
_symmetry.space_group_name_H-M   'P 1'
#
loop_
_entity.id
_entity.type
_entity.pdbx_description
1 polymer ?
#
loop_
_entity_poly.entity_id
_entity_poly.type
_entity_poly.pdbx_seq_one_letter_code
_entity_poly.pdbx_strand_id
1 'polypeptide(L)'
;LEIQSNPERSNSAQLSTSSGTDVEVGVISFDQALCSTMEGGESSKKLWWKKSSIVDADRVISIMTTIPREIGLDAQNFHCPMCRKLIGAEFSNYGICGIDGLYYCSDCMNAGGEVVIPSRILRSWDWRPRPVSDRGRAFFEANQVPRLILRVYFLHTSLKSYFCLREKLQIASMYLFNCRESIAEDFRKRVWPRNHLYSDVHAYSVSDMILLRSGLLEKQITGFLAHAIDHIMHCFLCRQKGFVCEVCEARGVIYPFQTETTYKPKHIYCSHCSSVFHATCVNRAEDCPKCIRRAKYEIQQERVICHHATSLVAGRWWILVLVYP
;
A
#
# COMPACT_ATOMS: atom_id res chain seq x y z
N LEU A 1 1.71 30.57 -33.36
CA LEU A 1 0.29 30.72 -33.73
C LEU A 1 -0.25 29.33 -33.97
N GLU A 2 -1.07 28.91 -33.00
CA GLU A 2 -1.73 27.62 -32.90
C GLU A 2 -2.66 27.35 -34.09
N ILE A 3 -2.95 26.07 -34.37
CA ILE A 3 -4.29 25.48 -34.30
C ILE A 3 -4.20 23.97 -34.65
N GLN A 4 -4.43 23.17 -33.62
CA GLN A 4 -5.18 21.90 -33.55
C GLN A 4 -5.17 20.94 -34.76
N SER A 5 -4.67 19.72 -34.51
CA SER A 5 -5.27 18.50 -35.06
C SER A 5 -5.15 17.34 -34.07
N ASN A 6 -6.32 16.82 -33.70
CA ASN A 6 -6.54 15.58 -32.97
C ASN A 6 -6.05 14.37 -33.81
N PRO A 7 -5.64 13.25 -33.20
CA PRO A 7 -6.38 12.05 -33.53
C PRO A 7 -6.61 11.10 -32.33
N GLU A 8 -7.88 10.79 -32.11
CA GLU A 8 -8.32 9.60 -31.40
C GLU A 8 -7.98 8.33 -32.21
N ARG A 9 -7.35 7.35 -31.53
CA ARG A 9 -7.68 5.91 -31.47
C ARG A 9 -6.42 5.06 -31.37
N SER A 10 -5.99 4.83 -30.14
CA SER A 10 -5.23 3.63 -29.78
C SER A 10 -6.06 2.86 -28.75
N ASN A 11 -6.57 1.69 -29.17
CA ASN A 11 -7.22 0.71 -28.30
C ASN A 11 -6.19 0.14 -27.32
N SER A 12 -5.94 0.83 -26.22
CA SER A 12 -5.40 0.25 -25.01
C SER A 12 -6.54 -0.48 -24.31
N ALA A 13 -6.44 -1.80 -24.19
CA ALA A 13 -7.32 -2.61 -23.37
C ALA A 13 -7.29 -2.09 -21.93
N GLN A 14 -8.28 -1.26 -21.58
CA GLN A 14 -8.59 -0.91 -20.21
C GLN A 14 -9.06 -2.19 -19.53
N LEU A 15 -8.18 -2.79 -18.74
CA LEU A 15 -8.55 -3.83 -17.81
C LEU A 15 -9.38 -3.13 -16.72
N SER A 16 -10.70 -3.24 -16.86
CA SER A 16 -11.68 -2.79 -15.89
C SER A 16 -11.41 -3.46 -14.54
N THR A 17 -10.66 -2.78 -13.68
CA THR A 17 -10.67 -3.05 -12.26
C THR A 17 -12.05 -2.67 -11.75
N SER A 18 -12.92 -3.65 -11.55
CA SER A 18 -14.10 -3.49 -10.71
C SER A 18 -13.60 -3.17 -9.29
N SER A 19 -13.40 -1.88 -9.01
CA SER A 19 -13.23 -1.34 -7.68
C SER A 19 -14.57 -1.46 -6.95
N GLY A 20 -14.83 -2.66 -6.44
CA GLY A 20 -16.00 -3.00 -5.65
C GLY A 20 -15.54 -3.60 -4.33
N THR A 21 -15.04 -2.75 -3.44
CA THR A 21 -15.21 -2.87 -1.98
C THR A 21 -14.91 -1.49 -1.39
N ASP A 22 -15.94 -0.65 -1.28
CA ASP A 22 -15.94 0.42 -0.29
C ASP A 22 -15.85 -0.25 1.08
N VAL A 23 -14.62 -0.47 1.55
CA VAL A 23 -14.40 -0.79 2.96
C VAL A 23 -14.70 0.51 3.68
N GLU A 24 -15.88 0.60 4.31
CA GLU A 24 -16.20 1.65 5.26
C GLU A 24 -15.03 1.75 6.25
N VAL A 25 -14.17 2.76 6.07
CA VAL A 25 -13.04 3.03 6.96
C VAL A 25 -13.63 3.61 8.24
N GLY A 26 -14.10 2.73 9.13
CA GLY A 26 -14.65 3.12 10.42
C GLY A 26 -13.54 3.63 11.33
N VAL A 27 -13.15 4.90 11.16
CA VAL A 27 -12.33 5.65 12.12
C VAL A 27 -13.19 6.11 13.29
N ILE A 28 -12.55 6.36 14.44
CA ILE A 28 -13.23 6.86 15.64
C ILE A 28 -12.71 8.25 15.94
N SER A 29 -13.56 9.26 15.84
CA SER A 29 -13.21 10.64 16.20
C SER A 29 -13.01 10.78 17.71
N PHE A 30 -12.40 11.89 18.15
CA PHE A 30 -12.22 12.18 19.57
C PHE A 30 -13.51 12.12 20.39
N ASP A 31 -14.60 12.67 19.84
CA ASP A 31 -15.88 12.72 20.53
C ASP A 31 -16.52 11.33 20.59
N GLN A 32 -16.33 10.52 19.55
CA GLN A 32 -16.81 9.13 19.52
C GLN A 32 -16.05 8.23 20.52
N ALA A 33 -14.73 8.41 20.63
CA ALA A 33 -13.89 7.63 21.55
C ALA A 33 -14.27 7.87 23.01
N LEU A 34 -14.55 9.12 23.38
CA LEU A 34 -14.97 9.50 24.74
C LEU A 34 -16.35 8.96 25.12
N CYS A 35 -17.32 8.93 24.21
CA CYS A 35 -18.64 8.34 24.50
C CYS A 35 -18.54 6.82 24.75
N SER A 36 -17.59 6.15 24.11
CA SER A 36 -17.40 4.70 24.23
C SER A 36 -16.83 4.27 25.59
N THR A 37 -16.17 5.17 26.32
CA THR A 37 -15.63 4.89 27.66
C THR A 37 -16.62 5.18 28.79
N MET A 38 -17.78 5.79 28.49
CA MET A 38 -18.74 6.27 29.50
C MET A 38 -20.10 5.54 29.57
N GLU A 39 -20.34 4.44 28.85
CA GLU A 39 -21.68 3.83 28.81
C GLU A 39 -21.87 2.55 29.65
N GLY A 40 -22.36 2.74 30.87
CA GLY A 40 -23.45 1.93 31.43
C GLY A 40 -24.78 2.66 31.19
N GLY A 41 -25.51 2.31 30.11
CA GLY A 41 -26.81 2.93 29.80
C GLY A 41 -27.32 2.59 28.38
N GLU A 42 -28.11 1.54 28.26
CA GLU A 42 -28.69 1.07 27.00
C GLU A 42 -29.98 1.83 26.63
N SER A 43 -29.90 2.88 25.82
CA SER A 43 -31.05 3.28 24.98
C SER A 43 -30.76 4.25 23.83
N SER A 44 -29.69 5.05 23.90
CA SER A 44 -29.34 5.97 22.79
C SER A 44 -28.49 5.33 21.67
N LYS A 45 -28.14 4.06 21.86
CA LYS A 45 -27.36 3.24 20.93
C LYS A 45 -28.16 2.85 19.69
N LYS A 46 -28.85 3.73 18.95
CA LYS A 46 -29.42 3.35 17.62
C LYS A 46 -29.36 4.40 16.52
N LEU A 47 -28.95 5.64 16.82
CA LEU A 47 -29.12 6.75 15.88
C LEU A 47 -27.87 7.58 15.56
N TRP A 48 -26.74 7.39 16.25
CA TRP A 48 -25.57 8.28 16.11
C TRP A 48 -24.42 7.73 15.25
N TRP A 49 -24.22 6.41 15.16
CA TRP A 49 -23.14 5.80 14.36
C TRP A 49 -23.34 5.88 12.85
N LYS A 50 -24.53 6.31 12.38
CA LYS A 50 -24.90 6.28 10.96
C LYS A 50 -24.46 7.52 10.17
N LYS A 51 -23.64 8.40 10.75
CA LYS A 51 -23.14 9.62 10.10
C LYS A 51 -21.63 9.82 10.33
N SER A 52 -20.80 8.81 10.06
CA SER A 52 -19.36 9.06 9.89
C SER A 52 -19.13 9.58 8.48
N SER A 53 -18.77 10.85 8.35
CA SER A 53 -18.47 11.48 7.06
C SER A 53 -17.03 11.16 6.65
N ILE A 54 -16.72 11.22 5.36
CA ILE A 54 -15.34 11.14 4.83
C ILE A 54 -14.42 12.18 5.50
N VAL A 55 -14.97 13.33 5.90
CA VAL A 55 -14.27 14.43 6.58
C VAL A 55 -13.72 14.02 7.96
N ASP A 56 -14.37 13.07 8.64
CA ASP A 56 -13.89 12.57 9.93
C ASP A 56 -12.67 11.64 9.78
N ALA A 57 -12.60 10.89 8.67
CA ALA A 57 -11.48 9.99 8.37
C ALA A 57 -10.19 10.76 8.07
N ASP A 58 -10.25 11.79 7.22
CA ASP A 58 -9.07 12.60 6.89
C ASP A 58 -8.50 13.29 8.12
N ARG A 59 -9.37 13.77 9.01
CA ARG A 59 -8.93 14.41 10.26
C ARG A 59 -8.26 13.41 11.20
N VAL A 60 -8.81 12.21 11.35
CA VAL A 60 -8.19 11.14 12.15
C VAL A 60 -6.85 10.72 11.56
N ILE A 61 -6.77 10.50 10.25
CA ILE A 61 -5.53 10.19 9.54
C ILE A 61 -4.50 11.30 9.78
N SER A 62 -4.90 12.57 9.65
CA SER A 62 -4.01 13.71 9.87
C SER A 62 -3.43 13.72 11.29
N ILE A 63 -4.26 13.51 12.33
CA ILE A 63 -3.82 13.44 13.73
C ILE A 63 -2.84 12.28 13.94
N MET A 64 -3.11 11.12 13.35
CA MET A 64 -2.29 9.92 13.55
C MET A 64 -0.98 9.93 12.76
N THR A 65 -0.87 10.72 11.70
CA THR A 65 0.29 10.75 10.79
C THR A 65 1.15 12.01 10.91
N THR A 66 0.59 13.10 11.43
CA THR A 66 1.30 14.38 11.57
C THR A 66 1.77 14.57 13.00
N ILE A 67 3.03 14.97 13.18
CA ILE A 67 3.55 15.29 14.51
C ILE A 67 2.84 16.57 14.96
N PRO A 68 2.11 16.55 16.10
CA PRO A 68 1.37 17.71 16.56
C PRO A 68 2.33 18.84 16.91
N ARG A 69 1.89 20.07 16.64
CA ARG A 69 2.59 21.31 16.97
C ARG A 69 1.75 22.09 17.95
N GLU A 70 2.41 22.63 18.97
CA GLU A 70 1.80 23.52 19.94
C GLU A 70 1.41 24.83 19.25
N ILE A 71 0.16 25.26 19.46
CA ILE A 71 -0.38 26.51 18.87
C ILE A 71 -0.37 27.65 19.90
N GLY A 72 -0.42 27.31 21.18
CA GLY A 72 -0.48 28.27 22.29
C GLY A 72 -1.69 28.02 23.19
N LEU A 73 -1.60 28.50 24.44
CA LEU A 73 -2.66 28.32 25.45
C LEU A 73 -3.85 29.27 25.22
N ASP A 74 -3.56 30.44 24.65
CA ASP A 74 -4.50 31.45 24.19
C ASP A 74 -5.42 30.93 23.08
N ALA A 75 -4.91 30.10 22.18
CA ALA A 75 -5.69 29.49 21.10
C ALA A 75 -6.85 28.59 21.60
N GLN A 76 -6.77 28.11 22.84
CA GLN A 76 -7.82 27.34 23.51
C GLN A 76 -8.49 28.12 24.66
N ASN A 77 -8.36 29.45 24.64
CA ASN A 77 -8.90 30.37 25.63
C ASN A 77 -8.52 30.01 27.07
N PHE A 78 -7.36 29.40 27.31
CA PHE A 78 -6.95 28.96 28.64
C PHE A 78 -7.87 27.92 29.29
N HIS A 79 -8.68 27.18 28.52
CA HIS A 79 -9.56 26.13 29.04
C HIS A 79 -9.05 24.74 28.64
N CYS A 80 -9.13 23.78 29.55
CA CYS A 80 -8.91 22.37 29.26
C CYS A 80 -9.95 21.87 28.24
N PRO A 81 -9.56 21.26 27.10
CA PRO A 81 -10.49 20.80 26.06
C PRO A 81 -11.44 19.68 26.51
N MET A 82 -11.13 19.01 27.62
CA MET A 82 -11.91 17.90 28.17
C MET A 82 -12.87 18.36 29.26
N CYS A 83 -12.33 18.88 30.37
CA CYS A 83 -13.12 19.23 31.56
C CYS A 83 -13.47 20.72 31.66
N ARG A 84 -13.01 21.55 30.72
CA ARG A 84 -13.22 23.01 30.67
C ARG A 84 -12.65 23.80 31.87
N LYS A 85 -11.83 23.19 32.73
CA LYS A 85 -11.11 23.89 33.81
C LYS A 85 -10.14 24.95 33.23
N LEU A 86 -10.06 26.11 33.88
CA LEU A 86 -9.07 27.14 33.55
C LEU A 86 -7.64 26.64 33.86
N ILE A 87 -6.75 26.81 32.90
CA ILE A 87 -5.36 26.38 32.94
C ILE A 87 -4.44 27.51 32.52
N GLY A 88 -3.26 27.60 33.12
CA GLY A 88 -2.32 28.71 32.91
C GLY A 88 -1.55 29.02 34.18
N ALA A 89 -0.54 29.90 34.06
CA ALA A 89 0.35 30.25 35.17
C ALA A 89 -0.41 30.81 36.39
N GLU A 90 -1.50 31.54 36.16
CA GLU A 90 -2.34 32.14 37.21
C GLU A 90 -3.41 31.18 37.76
N PHE A 91 -3.66 30.06 37.09
CA PHE A 91 -4.79 29.17 37.40
C PHE A 91 -4.30 27.82 37.93
N SER A 92 -3.97 26.91 37.02
CA SER A 92 -3.57 25.55 37.37
C SER A 92 -2.55 25.00 36.39
N ASN A 93 -1.66 24.15 36.91
CA ASN A 93 -0.66 23.45 36.12
C ASN A 93 -1.30 22.62 35.02
N TYR A 94 -0.63 22.60 33.88
CA TYR A 94 -1.10 21.93 32.68
C TYR A 94 0.02 21.14 32.01
N GLY A 95 -0.36 20.19 31.17
CA GLY A 95 0.55 19.43 30.31
C GLY A 95 0.08 19.45 28.86
N ILE A 96 0.97 19.08 27.95
CA ILE A 96 0.70 19.00 26.52
C ILE A 96 0.44 17.55 26.16
N CYS A 97 -0.67 17.28 25.48
CA CYS A 97 -1.01 15.95 25.01
C CYS A 97 -0.21 15.60 23.75
N GLY A 98 0.52 14.49 23.79
CA GLY A 98 1.35 14.05 22.66
C GLY A 98 0.60 13.63 21.38
N ILE A 99 -0.73 13.47 21.42
CA ILE A 99 -1.56 13.06 20.27
C ILE A 99 -2.05 14.27 19.47
N ASP A 100 -2.69 15.24 20.12
CA ASP A 100 -3.32 16.40 19.46
C ASP A 100 -2.53 17.71 19.64
N GLY A 101 -1.54 17.75 20.55
CA GLY A 101 -0.75 18.94 20.83
C GLY A 101 -1.49 20.03 21.61
N LEU A 102 -2.66 19.72 22.16
CA LEU A 102 -3.43 20.66 22.98
C LEU A 102 -2.99 20.59 24.44
N TYR A 103 -3.30 21.66 25.19
CA TYR A 103 -2.98 21.78 26.60
C TYR A 103 -4.14 21.27 27.46
N TYR A 104 -3.86 20.41 28.44
CA TYR A 104 -4.85 19.83 29.35
C TYR A 104 -4.45 20.06 30.80
N CYS A 105 -5.43 20.14 31.71
CA CYS A 105 -5.12 20.24 33.13
C CYS A 105 -4.39 18.98 33.63
N SER A 106 -3.67 19.12 34.74
CA SER A 106 -2.89 18.02 35.33
C SER A 106 -3.72 16.76 35.59
N ASP A 107 -4.98 16.90 36.03
CA ASP A 107 -5.88 15.78 36.31
C ASP A 107 -6.17 14.95 35.03
N CYS A 108 -6.51 15.63 33.93
CA CYS A 108 -6.80 14.99 32.64
C CYS A 108 -5.54 14.40 31.98
N MET A 109 -4.36 14.99 32.23
CA MET A 109 -3.08 14.45 31.76
C MET A 109 -2.69 13.19 32.55
N ASN A 110 -2.82 13.23 33.87
CA ASN A 110 -2.49 12.10 34.74
C ASN A 110 -3.38 10.89 34.44
N ALA A 111 -4.68 11.12 34.17
CA ALA A 111 -5.60 10.05 33.78
C ALA A 111 -5.23 9.37 32.46
N GLY A 112 -4.64 10.09 31.49
CA GLY A 112 -4.21 9.51 30.22
C GLY A 112 -2.87 8.78 30.27
N GLY A 113 -1.99 9.16 31.20
CA GLY A 113 -0.68 8.54 31.36
C GLY A 113 0.22 8.71 30.13
N GLU A 114 0.97 7.67 29.78
CA GLU A 114 1.91 7.70 28.65
C GLU A 114 1.60 6.65 27.59
N VAL A 115 1.77 7.03 26.32
CA VAL A 115 1.68 6.12 25.16
C VAL A 115 2.76 6.47 24.14
N VAL A 116 3.08 5.53 23.24
CA VAL A 116 3.94 5.83 22.10
C VAL A 116 3.11 6.52 21.02
N ILE A 117 3.61 7.65 20.51
CA ILE A 117 2.87 8.50 19.57
C ILE A 117 2.96 7.97 18.13
N PRO A 118 1.85 7.59 17.47
CA PRO A 118 1.84 7.03 16.12
C PRO A 118 2.58 7.87 15.08
N SER A 119 2.33 9.17 15.04
CA SER A 119 2.95 10.06 14.05
C SER A 119 4.48 10.13 14.20
N ARG A 120 5.01 9.94 15.41
CA ARG A 120 6.46 9.90 15.67
C ARG A 120 7.09 8.55 15.33
N ILE A 121 6.37 7.46 15.52
CA ILE A 121 6.80 6.14 15.02
C ILE A 121 6.95 6.21 13.49
N LEU A 122 5.94 6.73 12.80
CA LEU A 122 5.90 6.75 11.34
C LEU A 122 6.95 7.65 10.71
N ARG A 123 7.22 8.82 11.31
CA ARG A 123 8.13 9.83 10.74
C ARG A 123 9.57 9.70 11.20
N SER A 124 9.80 9.23 12.42
CA SER A 124 11.12 9.27 13.07
C SER A 124 11.53 7.94 13.71
N TRP A 125 10.74 6.87 13.56
CA TRP A 125 10.97 5.59 14.23
C TRP A 125 11.18 5.73 15.75
N ASP A 126 10.51 6.72 16.35
CA ASP A 126 10.68 7.07 17.75
C ASP A 126 9.64 6.36 18.61
N TRP A 127 10.14 5.49 19.49
CA TRP A 127 9.35 4.62 20.35
C TRP A 127 9.24 5.12 21.79
N ARG A 128 9.74 6.32 22.09
CA ARG A 128 9.68 6.89 23.44
C ARG A 128 8.22 7.19 23.82
N PRO A 129 7.72 6.63 24.94
CA PRO A 129 6.44 7.01 25.49
C PRO A 129 6.42 8.50 25.79
N ARG A 130 5.24 9.11 25.64
CA ARG A 130 5.00 10.52 25.93
C ARG A 130 3.67 10.68 26.65
N PRO A 131 3.55 11.71 27.50
CA PRO A 131 2.32 12.00 28.20
C PRO A 131 1.20 12.34 27.22
N VAL A 132 0.02 11.81 27.48
CA VAL A 132 -1.21 12.08 26.72
C VAL A 132 -2.35 12.37 27.68
N SER A 133 -3.31 13.17 27.23
CA SER A 133 -4.54 13.33 27.98
C SER A 133 -5.39 12.06 27.91
N ASP A 134 -6.30 11.88 28.86
CA ASP A 134 -7.27 10.77 28.84
C ASP A 134 -8.07 10.71 27.53
N ARG A 135 -8.38 11.87 26.94
CA ARG A 135 -9.02 12.00 25.61
C ARG A 135 -8.09 11.55 24.50
N GLY A 136 -6.82 11.96 24.56
CA GLY A 136 -5.76 11.50 23.66
C GLY A 136 -5.62 9.98 23.68
N ARG A 137 -5.64 9.40 24.88
CA ARG A 137 -5.52 7.96 25.07
C ARG A 137 -6.73 7.19 24.54
N ALA A 138 -7.94 7.59 24.91
CA ALA A 138 -9.16 6.98 24.40
C ALA A 138 -9.21 6.99 22.87
N PHE A 139 -8.83 8.11 22.25
CA PHE A 139 -8.71 8.23 20.80
C PHE A 139 -7.68 7.28 20.21
N PHE A 140 -6.49 7.22 20.81
CA PHE A 140 -5.42 6.32 20.36
C PHE A 140 -5.90 4.87 20.41
N GLU A 141 -6.43 4.41 21.55
CA GLU A 141 -6.91 3.04 21.77
C GLU A 141 -8.04 2.65 20.82
N ALA A 142 -9.01 3.55 20.62
CA ALA A 142 -10.12 3.34 19.69
C ALA A 142 -9.65 3.15 18.23
N ASN A 143 -8.53 3.77 17.84
CA ASN A 143 -7.99 3.71 16.48
C ASN A 143 -6.78 2.76 16.33
N GLN A 144 -6.49 1.90 17.31
CA GLN A 144 -5.43 0.88 17.17
C GLN A 144 -5.82 -0.27 16.23
N VAL A 145 -7.12 -0.45 15.96
CA VAL A 145 -7.66 -1.54 15.13
C VAL A 145 -7.11 -1.42 13.69
N PRO A 146 -6.92 -2.53 12.94
CA PRO A 146 -6.41 -2.52 11.54
C PRO A 146 -7.23 -1.72 10.50
N ARG A 147 -8.17 -0.87 10.94
CA ARG A 147 -9.02 -0.04 10.10
C ARG A 147 -8.27 1.16 9.52
N LEU A 148 -7.32 1.70 10.28
CA LEU A 148 -6.52 2.84 9.83
C LEU A 148 -5.27 2.34 9.11
N ILE A 149 -5.34 2.30 7.77
CA ILE A 149 -4.21 1.93 6.93
C ILE A 149 -3.47 3.19 6.47
N LEU A 150 -2.21 3.30 6.89
CA LEU A 150 -1.31 4.40 6.63
C LEU A 150 -0.28 3.98 5.59
N ARG A 151 0.02 4.87 4.64
CA ARG A 151 1.08 4.65 3.67
C ARG A 151 2.42 5.18 4.18
N VAL A 152 3.39 4.30 4.34
CA VAL A 152 4.73 4.63 4.83
C VAL A 152 5.73 4.56 3.68
N TYR A 153 6.20 5.74 3.28
CA TYR A 153 7.19 5.90 2.21
C TYR A 153 8.62 6.01 2.72
N PHE A 154 8.80 6.36 4.00
CA PHE A 154 10.10 6.50 4.63
C PHE A 154 10.48 5.18 5.32
N LEU A 155 11.31 4.38 4.65
CA LEU A 155 11.85 3.16 5.20
C LEU A 155 13.02 3.48 6.12
N HIS A 156 12.78 3.41 7.43
CA HIS A 156 13.88 3.26 8.39
C HIS A 156 14.69 2.02 8.01
N THR A 157 16.01 2.04 8.16
CA THR A 157 16.88 0.92 7.75
C THR A 157 16.46 -0.41 8.36
N SER A 158 15.91 -0.37 9.59
CA SER A 158 15.34 -1.52 10.30
C SER A 158 14.14 -2.18 9.61
N LEU A 159 13.47 -1.50 8.68
CA LEU A 159 12.30 -2.01 7.95
C LEU A 159 12.63 -2.59 6.58
N LYS A 160 13.88 -2.49 6.12
CA LYS A 160 14.27 -2.92 4.76
C LYS A 160 14.05 -4.42 4.53
N SER A 161 14.41 -5.25 5.50
CA SER A 161 14.19 -6.71 5.43
C SER A 161 12.70 -7.04 5.34
N TYR A 162 11.90 -6.37 6.14
CA TYR A 162 10.45 -6.53 6.16
C TYR A 162 9.79 -6.10 4.84
N PHE A 163 10.23 -4.98 4.26
CA PHE A 163 9.74 -4.53 2.97
C PHE A 163 9.98 -5.58 1.88
N CYS A 164 11.19 -6.15 1.85
CA CYS A 164 11.52 -7.24 0.93
C CYS A 164 10.62 -8.48 1.15
N LEU A 165 10.29 -8.82 2.40
CA LEU A 165 9.34 -9.90 2.70
C LEU A 165 7.94 -9.60 2.17
N ARG A 166 7.46 -8.36 2.30
CA ARG A 166 6.15 -7.92 1.80
C ARG A 166 6.09 -7.91 0.27
N GLU A 167 7.14 -7.46 -0.41
CA GLU A 167 7.24 -7.54 -1.88
C GLU A 167 7.13 -8.99 -2.36
N LYS A 168 7.86 -9.91 -1.71
CA LYS A 168 7.77 -11.34 -2.01
C LYS A 168 6.36 -11.89 -1.79
N LEU A 169 5.72 -11.50 -0.67
CA LEU A 169 4.35 -11.92 -0.35
C LEU A 169 3.35 -11.40 -1.40
N GLN A 170 3.45 -10.13 -1.79
CA GLN A 170 2.59 -9.55 -2.82
C GLN A 170 2.74 -10.31 -4.14
N ILE A 171 3.98 -10.56 -4.59
CA ILE A 171 4.24 -11.34 -5.81
C ILE A 171 3.64 -12.75 -5.68
N ALA A 172 3.91 -13.46 -4.58
CA ALA A 172 3.41 -14.81 -4.35
C ALA A 172 1.87 -14.85 -4.30
N SER A 173 1.22 -13.85 -3.70
CA SER A 173 -0.25 -13.77 -3.63
C SER A 173 -0.89 -13.65 -5.01
N MET A 174 -0.24 -13.01 -5.99
CA MET A 174 -0.77 -12.94 -7.36
C MET A 174 -0.87 -14.32 -8.00
N TYR A 175 0.04 -15.25 -7.68
CA TYR A 175 -0.04 -16.64 -8.17
C TYR A 175 -1.24 -17.37 -7.55
N LEU A 176 -1.41 -17.23 -6.23
CA LEU A 176 -2.53 -17.83 -5.49
C LEU A 176 -3.88 -17.31 -5.98
N PHE A 177 -4.04 -16.00 -6.15
CA PHE A 177 -5.29 -15.38 -6.58
C PHE A 177 -5.66 -15.67 -8.04
N ASN A 178 -4.69 -15.99 -8.88
CA ASN A 178 -4.97 -16.45 -10.23
C ASN A 178 -5.05 -17.99 -10.34
N CYS A 179 -4.93 -18.73 -9.24
CA CYS A 179 -4.98 -20.21 -9.23
C CYS A 179 -6.43 -20.72 -9.25
N ARG A 180 -6.84 -21.54 -8.28
CA ARG A 180 -8.23 -21.95 -8.04
C ARG A 180 -8.85 -21.04 -6.98
N GLU A 181 -10.13 -20.76 -7.11
CA GLU A 181 -10.85 -19.89 -6.17
C GLU A 181 -10.77 -20.39 -4.72
N SER A 182 -10.79 -21.71 -4.50
CA SER A 182 -10.63 -22.30 -3.16
C SER A 182 -9.28 -21.97 -2.51
N ILE A 183 -8.21 -21.88 -3.31
CA ILE A 183 -6.87 -21.52 -2.84
C ILE A 183 -6.80 -20.02 -2.55
N ALA A 184 -7.37 -19.21 -3.43
CA ALA A 184 -7.47 -17.76 -3.24
C ALA A 184 -8.21 -17.42 -1.93
N GLU A 185 -9.35 -18.09 -1.68
CA GLU A 185 -10.16 -17.88 -0.48
C GLU A 185 -9.48 -18.38 0.80
N ASP A 186 -8.81 -19.54 0.76
CA ASP A 186 -8.02 -20.04 1.89
C ASP A 186 -6.91 -19.04 2.27
N PHE A 187 -6.21 -18.49 1.27
CA PHE A 187 -5.17 -17.48 1.53
C PHE A 187 -5.76 -16.17 2.10
N ARG A 188 -6.89 -15.68 1.56
CA ARG A 188 -7.59 -14.50 2.12
C ARG A 188 -7.96 -14.72 3.59
N LYS A 189 -8.52 -15.88 3.94
CA LYS A 189 -8.90 -16.23 5.32
C LYS A 189 -7.71 -16.29 6.27
N ARG A 190 -6.56 -16.80 5.81
CA ARG A 190 -5.33 -16.88 6.63
C ARG A 190 -4.75 -15.50 6.97
N VAL A 191 -4.84 -14.56 6.03
CA VAL A 191 -4.28 -13.21 6.20
C VAL A 191 -5.27 -12.24 6.86
N TRP A 192 -6.57 -12.56 6.84
CA TRP A 192 -7.61 -11.76 7.46
C TRP A 192 -7.31 -11.48 8.95
N PRO A 193 -7.51 -10.24 9.45
CA PRO A 193 -8.12 -9.08 8.79
C PRO A 193 -7.13 -8.16 8.04
N ARG A 194 -5.88 -8.58 7.84
CA ARG A 194 -4.80 -7.71 7.34
C ARG A 194 -4.57 -7.84 5.83
N ASN A 195 -5.61 -7.69 5.03
CA ASN A 195 -5.54 -7.87 3.57
C ASN A 195 -4.53 -6.93 2.90
N HIS A 196 -4.33 -5.74 3.46
CA HIS A 196 -3.33 -4.77 3.01
C HIS A 196 -1.90 -5.34 2.96
N LEU A 197 -1.60 -6.41 3.71
CA LEU A 197 -0.29 -7.05 3.70
C LEU A 197 0.12 -7.57 2.32
N TYR A 198 -0.83 -8.07 1.53
CA TYR A 198 -0.55 -8.52 0.16
C TYR A 198 -1.01 -7.53 -0.90
N SER A 199 -1.90 -6.58 -0.57
CA SER A 199 -2.41 -5.60 -1.55
C SER A 199 -1.44 -4.45 -1.83
N ASP A 200 -0.81 -3.89 -0.80
CA ASP A 200 0.06 -2.71 -0.92
C ASP A 200 1.23 -2.82 0.06
N VAL A 201 2.47 -2.84 -0.44
CA VAL A 201 3.69 -3.01 0.37
C VAL A 201 3.94 -1.81 1.28
N HIS A 202 3.41 -0.63 0.93
CA HIS A 202 3.54 0.59 1.72
C HIS A 202 2.42 0.77 2.74
N ALA A 203 1.39 -0.07 2.73
CA ALA A 203 0.25 0.02 3.62
C ALA A 203 0.51 -0.66 4.98
N TYR A 204 0.26 0.07 6.07
CA TYR A 204 0.46 -0.39 7.45
C TYR A 204 -0.58 0.20 8.40
N SER A 205 -1.06 -0.58 9.35
CA SER A 205 -1.78 -0.06 10.52
C SER A 205 -0.83 0.31 11.66
N VAL A 206 -1.34 1.06 12.63
CA VAL A 206 -0.61 1.36 13.88
C VAL A 206 -0.33 0.07 14.67
N SER A 207 -1.27 -0.88 14.68
CA SER A 207 -1.07 -2.21 15.26
C SER A 207 0.09 -2.94 14.57
N ASP A 208 0.20 -2.84 13.24
CA ASP A 208 1.31 -3.48 12.51
C ASP A 208 2.66 -2.92 12.94
N MET A 209 2.77 -1.62 13.18
CA MET A 209 4.00 -1.01 13.70
C MET A 209 4.40 -1.59 15.05
N ILE A 210 3.43 -1.76 15.96
CA ILE A 210 3.68 -2.37 17.28
C ILE A 210 4.14 -3.82 17.13
N LEU A 211 3.51 -4.60 16.23
CA LEU A 211 3.88 -5.99 15.95
C LEU A 211 5.22 -6.13 15.20
N LEU A 212 5.58 -5.12 14.40
CA LEU A 212 6.90 -5.02 13.77
C LEU A 212 7.98 -4.87 14.83
N ARG A 213 7.77 -3.99 15.81
CA ARG A 213 8.71 -3.80 16.91
C ARG A 213 8.95 -5.08 17.71
N SER A 214 7.91 -5.88 17.94
CA SER A 214 8.05 -7.17 18.65
C SER A 214 8.56 -8.32 17.77
N GLY A 215 8.73 -8.10 16.46
CA GLY A 215 9.10 -9.14 15.49
C GLY A 215 7.99 -10.16 15.21
N LEU A 216 6.80 -10.02 15.80
CA LEU A 216 5.70 -10.96 15.61
C LEU A 216 5.14 -10.88 14.18
N LEU A 217 5.03 -9.66 13.62
CA LEU A 217 4.48 -9.49 12.27
C LEU A 217 5.40 -10.11 11.21
N GLU A 218 6.71 -10.02 11.39
CA GLU A 218 7.70 -10.63 10.50
C GLU A 218 7.55 -12.16 10.48
N LYS A 219 7.38 -12.78 11.65
CA LYS A 219 7.11 -14.22 11.76
C LYS A 219 5.81 -14.62 11.06
N GLN A 220 4.75 -13.84 11.23
CA GLN A 220 3.46 -14.08 10.58
C GLN A 220 3.56 -14.04 9.06
N ILE A 221 4.17 -12.98 8.50
CA ILE A 221 4.35 -12.85 7.05
C ILE A 221 5.25 -13.94 6.49
N THR A 222 6.31 -14.30 7.21
CA THR A 222 7.17 -15.42 6.81
C THR A 222 6.37 -16.72 6.73
N GLY A 223 5.45 -16.97 7.67
CA GLY A 223 4.55 -18.12 7.62
C GLY A 223 3.58 -18.07 6.43
N PHE A 224 2.96 -16.91 6.16
CA PHE A 224 2.09 -16.74 4.98
C PHE A 224 2.84 -16.94 3.67
N LEU A 225 4.06 -16.39 3.58
CA LEU A 225 4.92 -16.53 2.42
C LEU A 225 5.38 -17.98 2.23
N ALA A 226 5.77 -18.68 3.29
CA ALA A 226 6.15 -20.08 3.22
C ALA A 226 5.00 -20.96 2.69
N HIS A 227 3.78 -20.74 3.19
CA HIS A 227 2.59 -21.42 2.68
C HIS A 227 2.31 -21.11 1.19
N ALA A 228 2.43 -19.84 0.81
CA ALA A 228 2.25 -19.43 -0.58
C ALA A 228 3.28 -20.09 -1.51
N ILE A 229 4.55 -20.07 -1.13
CA ILE A 229 5.64 -20.68 -1.88
C ILE A 229 5.44 -22.19 -2.00
N ASP A 230 5.10 -22.87 -0.90
CA ASP A 230 4.86 -24.31 -0.91
C ASP A 230 3.76 -24.69 -1.91
N HIS A 231 2.64 -23.95 -1.92
CA HIS A 231 1.60 -24.15 -2.93
C HIS A 231 2.13 -23.92 -4.35
N ILE A 232 2.82 -22.81 -4.60
CA ILE A 232 3.30 -22.45 -5.94
C ILE A 232 4.24 -23.51 -6.52
N MET A 233 5.10 -24.08 -5.68
CA MET A 233 6.10 -25.08 -6.09
C MET A 233 5.46 -26.45 -6.40
N HIS A 234 4.36 -26.80 -5.75
CA HIS A 234 3.70 -28.10 -5.91
C HIS A 234 2.43 -28.06 -6.77
N CYS A 235 1.92 -26.87 -7.09
CA CYS A 235 0.71 -26.70 -7.90
C CYS A 235 1.02 -26.63 -9.40
N PHE A 236 0.41 -27.53 -10.18
CA PHE A 236 0.55 -27.57 -11.64
C PHE A 236 0.10 -26.26 -12.33
N LEU A 237 -0.98 -25.62 -11.86
CA LEU A 237 -1.47 -24.37 -12.44
C LEU A 237 -0.53 -23.19 -12.16
N CYS A 238 0.05 -23.13 -10.97
CA CYS A 238 1.03 -22.10 -10.62
C CYS A 238 2.36 -22.31 -11.37
N ARG A 239 2.77 -23.58 -11.56
CA ARG A 239 3.98 -23.94 -12.30
C ARG A 239 3.96 -23.47 -13.76
N GLN A 240 2.82 -23.53 -14.42
CA GLN A 240 2.67 -23.04 -15.80
C GLN A 240 2.86 -21.53 -15.94
N LYS A 241 2.74 -20.77 -14.84
CA LYS A 241 2.92 -19.30 -14.81
C LYS A 241 4.32 -18.87 -14.37
N GLY A 242 5.17 -19.84 -14.04
CA GLY A 242 6.58 -19.55 -13.78
C GLY A 242 7.32 -19.22 -15.08
N PHE A 243 8.54 -18.72 -14.94
CA PHE A 243 9.37 -18.32 -16.06
C PHE A 243 10.41 -19.40 -16.35
N VAL A 244 10.94 -19.41 -17.57
CA VAL A 244 12.14 -20.16 -17.94
C VAL A 244 13.16 -19.14 -18.43
N CYS A 245 14.39 -19.24 -17.94
CA CYS A 245 15.44 -18.30 -18.33
C CYS A 245 15.87 -18.57 -19.78
N GLU A 246 15.62 -17.62 -20.70
CA GLU A 246 15.91 -17.78 -22.14
C GLU A 246 17.41 -17.73 -22.48
N VAL A 247 18.27 -17.36 -21.52
CA VAL A 247 19.72 -17.17 -21.74
C VAL A 247 20.51 -18.44 -21.44
N CYS A 248 20.00 -19.33 -20.59
CA CYS A 248 20.69 -20.56 -20.22
C CYS A 248 19.89 -21.79 -20.60
N GLU A 249 20.55 -22.93 -20.73
CA GLU A 249 19.91 -24.21 -21.06
C GLU A 249 19.17 -24.84 -19.88
N ALA A 250 19.31 -24.29 -18.67
CA ALA A 250 18.59 -24.75 -17.50
C ALA A 250 17.08 -24.52 -17.67
N ARG A 251 16.33 -25.62 -17.87
CA ARG A 251 14.86 -25.60 -18.02
C ARG A 251 14.10 -25.54 -16.70
N GLY A 252 14.78 -25.18 -15.62
CA GLY A 252 14.15 -24.98 -14.32
C GLY A 252 13.15 -23.83 -14.38
N VAL A 253 11.98 -24.03 -13.77
CA VAL A 253 10.99 -22.97 -13.63
C VAL A 253 11.47 -22.03 -12.51
N ILE A 254 11.55 -20.74 -12.82
CA ILE A 254 11.98 -19.68 -11.90
C ILE A 254 10.85 -18.71 -11.62
N TYR A 255 10.87 -18.11 -10.44
CA TYR A 255 9.82 -17.18 -10.01
C TYR A 255 10.38 -15.84 -9.55
N PRO A 256 9.67 -14.72 -9.75
CA PRO A 256 10.15 -13.40 -9.37
C PRO A 256 10.31 -13.21 -7.85
N PHE A 257 9.57 -13.96 -7.02
CA PHE A 257 9.69 -13.88 -5.55
C PHE A 257 10.94 -14.58 -4.99
N GLN A 258 11.68 -15.34 -5.82
CA GLN A 258 12.92 -16.02 -5.43
C GLN A 258 14.13 -15.08 -5.48
N THR A 259 14.00 -13.90 -4.88
CA THR A 259 15.11 -12.94 -4.66
C THR A 259 15.79 -13.31 -3.34
N GLU A 260 17.06 -13.69 -3.34
CA GLU A 260 17.77 -13.95 -2.08
C GLU A 260 17.99 -12.65 -1.28
N THR A 261 18.14 -12.82 0.04
CA THR A 261 18.37 -11.78 1.05
C THR A 261 19.84 -11.35 1.17
N THR A 262 20.74 -11.98 0.42
CA THR A 262 22.17 -11.70 0.37
C THR A 262 22.52 -10.85 -0.86
N TYR A 263 23.61 -10.10 -0.77
CA TYR A 263 24.09 -9.00 -1.66
C TYR A 263 23.99 -9.15 -3.19
N LYS A 264 23.57 -10.31 -3.73
CA LYS A 264 23.31 -10.51 -5.16
C LYS A 264 21.95 -11.18 -5.36
N PRO A 265 21.01 -10.58 -6.11
CA PRO A 265 19.75 -11.24 -6.43
C PRO A 265 20.03 -12.53 -7.22
N LYS A 266 19.23 -13.58 -7.01
CA LYS A 266 19.34 -14.84 -7.76
C LYS A 266 18.67 -14.75 -9.14
N HIS A 267 17.60 -13.96 -9.21
CA HIS A 267 16.83 -13.71 -10.42
C HIS A 267 16.56 -12.21 -10.57
N ILE A 268 16.51 -11.75 -11.81
CA ILE A 268 16.27 -10.35 -12.18
C ILE A 268 15.12 -10.33 -13.19
N TYR A 269 14.22 -9.36 -13.05
CA TYR A 269 13.17 -9.11 -14.04
C TYR A 269 13.55 -7.94 -14.95
N CYS A 270 13.13 -8.00 -16.20
CA CYS A 270 13.25 -6.89 -17.13
C CYS A 270 12.19 -5.82 -16.83
N SER A 271 12.60 -4.55 -16.71
CA SER A 271 11.69 -3.41 -16.48
C SER A 271 10.70 -3.17 -17.62
N HIS A 272 11.01 -3.58 -18.85
CA HIS A 272 10.17 -3.32 -20.02
C HIS A 272 9.16 -4.43 -20.30
N CYS A 273 9.53 -5.71 -20.10
CA CYS A 273 8.68 -6.84 -20.48
C CYS A 273 8.35 -7.79 -19.33
N SER A 274 8.85 -7.51 -18.13
CA SER A 274 8.64 -8.29 -16.89
C SER A 274 9.06 -9.76 -16.98
N SER A 275 9.84 -10.15 -17.99
CA SER A 275 10.45 -11.49 -18.04
C SER A 275 11.51 -11.63 -16.95
N VAL A 276 11.55 -12.82 -16.35
CA VAL A 276 12.50 -13.17 -15.28
C VAL A 276 13.65 -14.01 -15.84
N PHE A 277 14.86 -13.71 -15.40
CA PHE A 277 16.10 -14.40 -15.78
C PHE A 277 16.95 -14.68 -14.55
N HIS A 278 17.89 -15.61 -14.62
CA HIS A 278 18.93 -15.72 -13.58
C HIS A 278 19.81 -14.47 -13.58
N ALA A 279 20.21 -13.98 -12.42
CA ALA A 279 21.01 -12.75 -12.33
C ALA A 279 22.38 -12.87 -13.01
N THR A 280 22.99 -14.05 -12.94
CA THR A 280 24.24 -14.35 -13.65
C THR A 280 24.07 -14.36 -15.17
N CYS A 281 22.86 -14.66 -15.66
CA CYS A 281 22.54 -14.66 -17.08
C CYS A 281 22.32 -13.24 -17.61
N VAL A 282 21.67 -12.37 -16.83
CA VAL A 282 21.45 -10.96 -17.22
C VAL A 282 22.77 -10.24 -17.40
N ASN A 283 23.74 -10.42 -16.50
CA ASN A 283 25.05 -9.76 -16.64
C ASN A 283 25.84 -10.15 -17.89
N ARG A 284 25.47 -11.25 -18.57
CA ARG A 284 26.08 -11.69 -19.83
C ARG A 284 25.34 -11.16 -21.06
N ALA A 285 24.12 -10.69 -20.89
CA ALA A 285 23.28 -10.15 -21.95
C ALA A 285 23.24 -8.63 -21.79
N GLU A 286 23.75 -7.89 -22.78
CA GLU A 286 23.71 -6.42 -22.76
C GLU A 286 22.25 -5.91 -22.77
N ASP A 287 21.37 -6.62 -23.47
CA ASP A 287 19.96 -6.29 -23.64
C ASP A 287 19.05 -7.50 -23.36
N CYS A 288 17.80 -7.22 -22.97
CA CYS A 288 16.80 -8.26 -22.75
C CYS A 288 16.45 -8.98 -24.08
N PRO A 289 16.68 -10.32 -24.20
CA PRO A 289 16.45 -11.04 -25.47
C PRO A 289 15.01 -10.97 -25.96
N LYS A 290 14.04 -10.97 -25.04
CA LYS A 290 12.61 -10.85 -25.37
C LYS A 290 12.24 -9.47 -25.88
N CYS A 291 12.82 -8.41 -25.31
CA CYS A 291 12.59 -7.04 -25.80
C CYS A 291 13.18 -6.85 -27.20
N ILE A 292 14.40 -7.34 -27.44
CA ILE A 292 15.01 -7.33 -28.77
C ILE A 292 14.11 -8.03 -29.79
N ARG A 293 13.58 -9.21 -29.42
CA ARG A 293 12.70 -9.98 -30.30
C ARG A 293 11.39 -9.23 -30.59
N ARG A 294 10.78 -8.62 -29.58
CA ARG A 294 9.57 -7.79 -29.74
C ARG A 294 9.81 -6.60 -30.66
N ALA A 295 10.88 -5.84 -30.44
CA ALA A 295 11.25 -4.70 -31.27
C ALA A 295 11.47 -5.10 -32.74
N LYS A 296 12.12 -6.25 -32.99
CA LYS A 296 12.28 -6.78 -34.35
C LYS A 296 10.94 -7.08 -35.02
N TYR A 297 10.00 -7.69 -34.30
CA TYR A 297 8.67 -7.98 -34.83
C TYR A 297 7.86 -6.71 -35.10
N GLU A 298 7.94 -5.71 -34.23
CA GLU A 298 7.28 -4.41 -34.41
C GLU A 298 7.80 -3.71 -35.68
N ILE A 299 9.12 -3.61 -35.84
CA ILE A 299 9.75 -3.05 -37.06
C ILE A 299 9.32 -3.83 -38.31
N GLN A 300 9.23 -5.15 -38.24
CA GLN A 300 8.85 -5.97 -39.38
C GLN A 300 7.36 -5.82 -39.73
N GLN A 301 6.49 -5.65 -38.74
CA GLN A 301 5.08 -5.33 -38.97
C GLN A 301 4.90 -3.95 -39.61
N GLU A 302 5.63 -2.93 -39.13
CA GLU A 302 5.63 -1.60 -39.75
C GLU A 302 6.09 -1.64 -41.21
N ARG A 303 7.14 -2.41 -41.52
CA ARG A 303 7.62 -2.60 -42.90
C ARG A 303 6.59 -3.29 -43.80
N VAL A 304 5.86 -4.28 -43.29
CA VAL A 304 4.79 -4.95 -44.05
C VAL A 304 3.62 -4.01 -44.30
N ILE A 305 3.25 -3.18 -43.31
CA ILE A 305 2.22 -2.15 -43.46
C ILE A 305 2.65 -1.09 -44.49
N CYS A 306 3.90 -0.62 -44.44
CA CYS A 306 4.45 0.30 -45.44
C CYS A 306 4.48 -0.34 -46.84
N HIS A 307 4.89 -1.60 -46.98
CA HIS A 307 4.88 -2.29 -48.27
C HIS A 307 3.46 -2.46 -48.85
N HIS A 308 2.47 -2.79 -48.02
CA HIS A 308 1.06 -2.84 -48.45
C HIS A 308 0.52 -1.45 -48.83
N ALA A 309 0.90 -0.40 -48.09
CA ALA A 309 0.53 0.98 -48.44
C ALA A 309 1.17 1.42 -49.77
N THR A 310 2.45 1.11 -50.01
CA THR A 310 3.11 1.40 -51.30
C THR A 310 2.56 0.59 -52.45
N SER A 311 2.14 -0.67 -52.25
CA SER A 311 1.51 -1.50 -53.29
C SER A 311 0.10 -1.03 -53.64
N LEU A 312 -0.66 -0.47 -52.69
CA LEU A 312 -1.96 0.17 -52.96
C LEU A 312 -1.81 1.51 -53.71
N VAL A 313 -0.74 2.26 -53.44
CA VAL A 313 -0.42 3.48 -54.21
C VAL A 313 0.10 3.12 -55.60
N ALA A 314 0.97 2.12 -55.75
CA ALA A 314 1.45 1.66 -57.06
C ALA A 314 0.33 1.02 -57.90
N GLY A 315 -0.57 0.24 -57.31
CA GLY A 315 -1.73 -0.36 -58.00
C GLY A 315 -2.76 0.66 -58.50
N ARG A 316 -2.76 1.89 -57.97
CA ARG A 316 -3.58 3.00 -58.45
C ARG A 316 -3.00 3.74 -59.67
N TRP A 317 -1.70 3.58 -59.95
CA TRP A 317 -1.06 4.19 -61.13
C TRP A 317 -1.13 3.30 -62.39
N TRP A 318 -1.29 1.99 -62.23
CA TRP A 318 -1.49 1.08 -63.39
C TRP A 318 -2.91 1.15 -63.98
N ILE A 319 -3.91 1.57 -63.20
CA ILE A 319 -5.29 1.68 -63.68
C ILE A 319 -5.52 3.00 -64.48
N LEU A 320 -4.64 4.00 -64.34
CA LEU A 320 -4.80 5.31 -65.00
C LEU A 320 -4.13 5.43 -66.38
N VAL A 321 -3.45 4.39 -66.89
CA VAL A 321 -2.76 4.43 -68.20
C VAL A 321 -3.52 3.68 -69.31
N LEU A 322 -4.69 3.08 -69.03
CA LEU A 322 -5.49 2.33 -70.01
C LEU A 322 -6.79 3.02 -70.46
N VAL A 323 -6.97 4.31 -70.18
CA VAL A 323 -8.16 5.05 -70.63
C VAL A 323 -7.76 6.41 -71.21
N TYR A 324 -7.14 6.42 -72.39
CA TYR A 324 -7.18 7.54 -73.35
C TYR A 324 -6.72 7.03 -74.73
N PRO A 325 -7.57 7.06 -75.76
CA PRO A 325 -7.20 7.53 -77.09
C PRO A 325 -7.43 9.05 -77.21
#